data_AF-A0A643FS68-F1
#
_entry.id   AF-A0A643FS68-F1
#
_cell.length_a   1.000
_cell.length_b   1.000
_cell.length_c   1.000
_cell.angle_alpha   90.00
_cell.angle_beta   90.00
_cell.angle_gamma   90.00
#
_symmetry.space_group_name_H-M   'P 1'
#
loop_
_entity.id
_entity.type
_entity.pdbx_description
1 polymer ?
#
loop_
_entity_poly.entity_id
_entity_poly.type
_entity_poly.pdbx_seq_one_letter_code
_entity_poly.pdbx_strand_id
1 'polypeptide(L)'
;MPGLNHFSPALAGLVPVLVAIVSGAVIPFQAGANAALGRSLGHPLWATVVSLLISLAVVVPLLWLLKVPLPSLAVGGPGWMWAGGVAGVFYITVALVLAPRLGAGGFIAAVVAGQMVGALLLDQFGLAGFAARAVTPGRMAGAALVVLGVVVMQFAAAGAASTTPAQAAN
;
A
#
# COMPACT_ATOMS: atom_id res chain seq x y z
N MET A 1 5.13 -14.16 35.68
CA MET A 1 3.69 -14.42 35.92
C MET A 1 3.17 -15.34 34.80
N PRO A 2 3.00 -16.64 35.06
CA PRO A 2 2.42 -17.58 34.11
C PRO A 2 0.90 -17.57 34.27
N GLY A 3 0.19 -16.91 33.35
CA GLY A 3 -1.28 -16.78 33.43
C GLY A 3 -1.98 -16.02 32.31
N LEU A 4 -1.30 -15.72 31.19
CA LEU A 4 -1.89 -15.01 30.05
C LEU A 4 -1.98 -15.86 28.77
N ASN A 5 -1.88 -17.19 28.90
CA ASN A 5 -1.79 -18.11 27.77
C ASN A 5 -3.16 -18.69 27.35
N HIS A 6 -4.26 -18.01 27.69
CA HIS A 6 -5.62 -18.51 27.47
C HIS A 6 -6.38 -17.76 26.36
N PHE A 7 -5.73 -16.84 25.64
CA PHE A 7 -6.35 -16.22 24.48
C PHE A 7 -6.51 -17.28 23.39
N SER A 8 -7.77 -17.56 23.02
CA SER A 8 -8.12 -18.44 21.89
C SER A 8 -7.28 -18.06 20.66
N PRO A 9 -6.80 -19.03 19.86
CA PRO A 9 -6.03 -18.77 18.63
C PRO A 9 -6.75 -17.78 17.68
N ALA A 10 -8.08 -17.65 17.78
CA ALA A 10 -8.86 -16.63 17.08
C ALA A 10 -8.54 -15.19 17.53
N LEU A 11 -8.39 -14.94 18.84
CA LEU A 11 -8.03 -13.61 19.38
C LEU A 11 -6.58 -13.25 19.05
N ALA A 12 -5.68 -14.24 19.04
CA ALA A 12 -4.31 -14.06 18.59
C ALA A 12 -4.23 -13.69 17.09
N GLY A 13 -5.16 -14.17 16.27
CA GLY A 13 -5.27 -13.81 14.85
C GLY A 13 -5.82 -12.39 14.60
N LEU A 14 -6.55 -11.80 15.54
CA LEU A 14 -7.11 -10.45 15.38
C LEU A 14 -6.04 -9.35 15.51
N VAL A 15 -5.04 -9.53 16.38
CA VAL A 15 -4.00 -8.51 16.59
C VAL A 15 -3.22 -8.20 15.30
N PRO A 16 -2.69 -9.18 14.53
CA PRO A 16 -2.04 -8.91 13.25
C PRO A 16 -2.96 -8.23 12.23
N VAL A 17 -4.24 -8.62 12.20
CA VAL A 17 -5.24 -8.01 11.30
C VAL A 17 -5.45 -6.55 11.64
N LEU A 18 -5.59 -6.23 12.93
CA LEU A 18 -5.73 -4.84 13.40
C LEU A 18 -4.48 -4.00 13.08
N VAL A 19 -3.29 -4.55 13.30
CA VAL A 19 -2.03 -3.88 12.93
C VAL A 19 -1.96 -3.61 11.42
N ALA A 20 -2.37 -4.58 10.59
CA ALA A 20 -2.41 -4.41 9.14
C ALA A 20 -3.43 -3.32 8.72
N ILE A 21 -4.61 -3.29 9.35
CA ILE A 21 -5.63 -2.24 9.10
C ILE A 21 -5.08 -0.87 9.47
N VAL A 22 -4.47 -0.73 10.65
CA VAL A 22 -3.88 0.54 11.10
C VAL A 22 -2.75 0.96 10.17
N SER A 23 -1.89 0.03 9.75
CA SER A 23 -0.84 0.30 8.76
C SER A 23 -1.42 0.82 7.45
N GLY A 24 -2.47 0.18 6.93
CA GLY A 24 -3.17 0.61 5.73
C GLY A 24 -3.79 2.00 5.85
N ALA A 25 -4.32 2.35 7.03
CA ALA A 25 -4.93 3.66 7.29
C ALA A 25 -3.93 4.84 7.24
N VAL A 26 -2.62 4.59 7.36
CA VAL A 26 -1.57 5.62 7.27
C VAL A 26 -1.19 5.92 5.81
N ILE A 27 -1.42 5.00 4.88
CA ILE A 27 -1.04 5.15 3.47
C ILE A 27 -1.66 6.38 2.78
N PRO A 28 -2.95 6.73 2.97
CA PRO A 28 -3.52 7.94 2.39
C PRO A 28 -2.80 9.22 2.84
N PHE A 29 -2.43 9.29 4.13
CA PHE A 29 -1.66 10.42 4.67
C PHE A 29 -0.28 10.50 4.00
N GLN A 30 0.42 9.36 3.88
CA GLN A 30 1.70 9.27 3.18
C GLN A 30 1.59 9.76 1.73
N ALA A 31 0.56 9.34 0.99
CA ALA A 31 0.33 9.79 -0.38
C ALA A 31 0.12 11.31 -0.47
N GLY A 32 -0.65 11.89 0.45
CA GLY A 32 -0.87 13.34 0.55
C GLY A 32 0.39 14.13 0.89
N ALA A 33 1.15 13.66 1.90
CA ALA A 33 2.41 14.27 2.31
C ALA A 33 3.46 14.25 1.18
N ASN A 34 3.60 13.10 0.51
CA ASN A 34 4.45 12.97 -0.66
C ASN A 34 4.01 13.95 -1.77
N ALA A 35 2.70 14.03 -2.07
CA ALA A 35 2.21 14.90 -3.12
C ALA A 35 2.48 16.39 -2.82
N ALA A 36 2.36 16.80 -1.56
CA ALA A 36 2.74 18.14 -1.11
C ALA A 36 4.24 18.39 -1.31
N LEU A 37 5.09 17.45 -0.90
CA LEU A 37 6.53 17.53 -1.08
C LEU A 37 6.92 17.63 -2.56
N GLY A 38 6.25 16.87 -3.44
CA GLY A 38 6.50 16.89 -4.87
C GLY A 38 6.16 18.23 -5.52
N ARG A 39 5.09 18.90 -5.05
CA ARG A 39 4.78 20.27 -5.48
C ARG A 39 5.83 21.27 -5.00
N SER A 40 6.27 21.17 -3.74
CA SER A 40 7.29 22.06 -3.18
C SER A 40 8.65 21.93 -3.87
N LEU A 41 9.01 20.72 -4.30
CA LEU A 41 10.28 20.43 -4.99
C LEU A 41 10.20 20.58 -6.52
N GLY A 42 9.02 20.89 -7.08
CA GLY A 42 8.80 21.08 -8.51
C GLY A 42 8.77 19.80 -9.36
N HIS A 43 9.09 18.62 -8.82
CA HIS A 43 8.99 17.35 -9.55
C HIS A 43 8.71 16.14 -8.63
N PRO A 44 7.81 15.21 -9.01
CA PRO A 44 7.49 14.00 -8.23
C PRO A 44 8.70 13.10 -7.91
N LEU A 45 9.64 12.95 -8.84
CA LEU A 45 10.83 12.11 -8.58
C LEU A 45 11.71 12.70 -7.47
N TRP A 46 11.79 14.03 -7.33
CA TRP A 46 12.51 14.65 -6.21
C TRP A 46 11.83 14.36 -4.87
N ALA A 47 10.50 14.40 -4.82
CA ALA A 47 9.75 13.96 -3.65
C ALA A 47 10.04 12.49 -3.31
N THR A 48 10.10 11.61 -4.32
CA THR A 48 10.41 10.19 -4.12
C THR A 48 11.80 10.02 -3.49
N VAL A 49 12.83 10.70 -4.02
CA VAL A 49 14.19 10.67 -3.46
C VAL A 49 14.20 11.14 -2.00
N VAL A 50 13.59 12.30 -1.71
CA VAL A 50 13.57 12.85 -0.35
C VAL A 50 12.80 11.94 0.61
N SER A 51 11.65 11.39 0.20
CA SER A 51 10.88 10.45 1.03
C SER A 51 11.65 9.16 1.32
N LEU A 52 12.43 8.65 0.36
CA LEU A 52 13.29 7.49 0.57
C LEU A 52 14.44 7.81 1.54
N LEU A 53 15.04 9.00 1.45
CA LEU A 53 16.07 9.46 2.39
C LEU A 53 15.53 9.62 3.81
N ILE A 54 14.34 10.22 3.97
CA ILE A 54 13.67 10.33 5.28
C ILE A 54 13.39 8.93 5.84
N SER A 55 12.86 8.02 5.00
CA SER A 55 12.60 6.64 5.41
C SER A 55 13.88 5.94 5.89
N LEU A 56 15.00 6.13 5.18
CA LEU A 56 16.31 5.62 5.56
C LEU A 56 16.80 6.22 6.89
N ALA A 57 16.65 7.54 7.06
CA ALA A 57 17.04 8.25 8.28
C ALA A 57 16.23 7.81 9.51
N VAL A 58 15.02 7.28 9.32
CA VAL A 58 14.20 6.71 10.40
C VAL A 58 14.57 5.24 10.66
N VAL A 59 14.78 4.43 9.61
CA VAL A 59 15.03 2.99 9.79
C VAL A 59 16.39 2.71 10.42
N VAL A 60 17.43 3.49 10.09
CA VAL A 60 18.79 3.26 10.60
C VAL A 60 18.89 3.39 12.14
N PRO A 61 18.39 4.48 12.77
CA PRO A 61 18.32 4.55 14.23
C PRO A 61 17.47 3.45 14.85
N LEU A 62 16.38 3.04 14.18
CA LEU A 62 15.52 1.98 14.67
C LEU A 62 16.24 0.62 14.70
N LEU A 63 17.04 0.30 13.69
CA LEU A 63 17.90 -0.90 13.67
C LEU A 63 18.84 -0.91 14.87
N TRP A 64 19.42 0.25 15.21
CA TRP A 64 20.31 0.38 16.37
C TRP A 64 19.55 0.21 17.71
N LEU A 65 18.40 0.88 17.85
CA LEU A 65 17.55 0.80 19.05
C LEU A 65 17.06 -0.63 19.31
N LEU A 66 16.65 -1.33 18.25
CA LEU A 66 16.19 -2.72 18.31
C LEU A 66 17.34 -3.74 18.33
N LYS A 67 18.60 -3.28 18.30
CA LYS A 67 19.81 -4.12 18.28
C LYS A 67 19.79 -5.18 17.17
N VAL A 68 19.30 -4.80 15.98
CA VAL A 68 19.27 -5.70 14.83
C VAL A 68 20.72 -5.98 14.38
N PRO A 69 21.14 -7.25 14.23
CA PRO A 69 22.50 -7.58 13.81
C PRO A 69 22.78 -7.06 12.40
N LEU A 70 24.05 -6.73 12.13
CA LEU A 70 24.48 -6.33 10.80
C LEU A 70 24.18 -7.45 9.78
N PRO A 71 23.71 -7.11 8.57
CA PRO A 71 23.50 -8.10 7.53
C PRO A 71 24.84 -8.71 7.09
N SER A 72 24.80 -9.96 6.65
CA SER A 72 25.93 -10.57 5.94
C SER A 72 26.17 -9.79 4.64
N LEU A 73 27.43 -9.46 4.35
CA LEU A 73 27.82 -8.82 3.09
C LEU A 73 27.74 -9.78 1.90
N ALA A 74 27.67 -11.09 2.16
CA ALA A 74 27.40 -12.12 1.16
C ALA A 74 25.89 -12.27 0.96
N VAL A 75 25.23 -11.23 0.45
CA VAL A 75 23.80 -11.30 0.10
C VAL A 75 23.65 -12.11 -1.19
N GLY A 76 23.46 -13.42 -1.03
CA GLY A 76 23.07 -14.33 -2.11
C GLY A 76 21.55 -14.52 -2.12
N GLY A 77 20.93 -14.41 -3.28
CA GLY A 77 19.49 -14.59 -3.42
C GLY A 77 19.01 -14.46 -4.87
N PRO A 78 17.78 -14.87 -5.17
CA PRO A 78 17.23 -14.78 -6.51
C PRO A 78 17.05 -13.32 -6.92
N GLY A 79 17.41 -12.97 -8.17
CA GLY A 79 17.47 -11.58 -8.63
C GLY A 79 16.16 -10.79 -8.51
N TRP A 80 14.99 -11.46 -8.48
CA TRP A 80 13.71 -10.80 -8.27
C TRP A 80 13.60 -10.10 -6.90
N MET A 81 14.44 -10.45 -5.92
CA MET A 81 14.42 -9.79 -4.60
C MET A 81 14.65 -8.27 -4.71
N TRP A 82 15.41 -7.84 -5.71
CA TRP A 82 15.71 -6.44 -5.96
C TRP A 82 14.56 -5.70 -6.66
N ALA A 83 13.65 -6.44 -7.31
CA ALA A 83 12.49 -5.87 -7.97
C ALA A 83 11.52 -5.21 -6.99
N GLY A 84 11.56 -5.58 -5.70
CA GLY A 84 10.78 -4.92 -4.65
C GLY A 84 11.14 -3.42 -4.50
N GLY A 85 12.42 -3.07 -4.63
CA GLY A 85 12.87 -1.67 -4.61
C GLY A 85 12.34 -0.88 -5.81
N VAL A 86 12.37 -1.48 -7.00
CA VAL A 86 11.83 -0.90 -8.24
C VAL A 86 10.32 -0.70 -8.13
N ALA A 87 9.59 -1.71 -7.64
CA ALA A 87 8.16 -1.63 -7.39
C ALA A 87 7.79 -0.52 -6.40
N GLY A 88 8.60 -0.33 -5.35
CA GLY A 88 8.43 0.75 -4.37
C GLY A 88 8.57 2.15 -4.99
N VAL A 89 9.64 2.39 -5.77
CA VAL A 89 9.84 3.66 -6.48
C VAL A 89 8.70 3.93 -7.46
N PHE A 90 8.30 2.91 -8.23
CA PHE A 90 7.17 2.99 -9.14
C PHE A 90 5.89 3.38 -8.39
N TYR A 91 5.56 2.67 -7.30
CA TYR A 91 4.38 2.96 -6.49
C TYR A 91 4.36 4.39 -5.94
N ILE A 92 5.46 4.85 -5.33
CA ILE A 92 5.53 6.20 -4.76
C ILE A 92 5.37 7.25 -5.86
N THR A 93 6.03 7.07 -7.00
CA THR A 93 5.94 8.00 -8.15
C THR A 93 4.51 8.06 -8.69
N VAL A 94 3.86 6.90 -8.86
CA VAL A 94 2.47 6.82 -9.31
C VAL A 94 1.53 7.45 -8.30
N ALA A 95 1.75 7.23 -7.00
CA ALA A 95 0.96 7.85 -5.94
C ALA A 95 1.04 9.37 -5.98
N LEU A 96 2.23 9.93 -6.19
CA LEU A 96 2.45 11.38 -6.32
C LEU A 96 1.67 12.00 -7.48
N VAL A 97 1.58 11.28 -8.60
CA VAL A 97 0.95 11.78 -9.83
C VAL A 97 -0.56 11.56 -9.82
N LEU A 98 -1.03 10.39 -9.35
CA LEU A 98 -2.42 9.98 -9.45
C LEU A 98 -3.24 10.30 -8.19
N ALA A 99 -2.67 10.30 -6.98
CA ALA A 99 -3.45 10.59 -5.77
C ALA A 99 -4.10 11.99 -5.79
N PRO A 100 -3.45 13.06 -6.28
CA PRO A 100 -4.11 14.36 -6.42
C PRO A 100 -5.24 14.38 -7.47
N ARG A 101 -5.17 13.51 -8.49
CA ARG A 101 -6.15 13.46 -9.58
C ARG A 101 -7.37 12.62 -9.25
N LEU A 102 -7.18 11.50 -8.56
CA LEU A 102 -8.22 10.55 -8.20
C LEU A 102 -8.85 10.83 -6.83
N GLY A 103 -8.26 11.75 -6.06
CA GLY A 103 -8.54 11.88 -4.63
C GLY A 103 -7.94 10.71 -3.82
N ALA A 104 -7.71 10.94 -2.52
CA ALA A 104 -7.06 9.96 -1.67
C ALA A 104 -7.85 8.64 -1.59
N GLY A 105 -9.17 8.70 -1.39
CA GLY A 105 -10.02 7.51 -1.32
C GLY A 105 -10.03 6.70 -2.62
N GLY A 106 -10.19 7.38 -3.75
CA GLY A 106 -10.23 6.74 -5.08
C GLY A 106 -8.91 6.09 -5.48
N PHE A 107 -7.79 6.79 -5.23
CA PHE A 107 -6.45 6.23 -5.46
C PHE A 107 -6.21 4.98 -4.62
N ILE A 108 -6.50 5.02 -3.31
CA ILE A 108 -6.25 3.89 -2.41
C ILE A 108 -7.16 2.71 -2.77
N ALA A 109 -8.42 2.95 -3.13
CA ALA A 109 -9.32 1.92 -3.60
C ALA A 109 -8.74 1.20 -4.84
N ALA A 110 -8.27 1.96 -5.84
CA ALA A 110 -7.65 1.41 -7.05
C ALA A 110 -6.36 0.62 -6.75
N VAL A 111 -5.52 1.10 -5.83
CA VAL A 111 -4.30 0.41 -5.37
C VAL A 111 -4.66 -0.93 -4.73
N VAL A 112 -5.63 -0.96 -3.81
CA VAL A 112 -6.04 -2.18 -3.11
C VAL A 112 -6.60 -3.21 -4.11
N ALA A 113 -7.38 -2.78 -5.09
CA ALA A 113 -7.83 -3.66 -6.18
C ALA A 113 -6.66 -4.29 -6.95
N GLY A 114 -5.66 -3.48 -7.36
CA GLY A 114 -4.46 -3.98 -8.03
C GLY A 114 -3.65 -4.95 -7.15
N GLN A 115 -3.53 -4.66 -5.85
CA GLN A 115 -2.87 -5.53 -4.88
C GLN A 115 -3.59 -6.87 -4.72
N MET A 116 -4.93 -6.89 -4.74
CA MET A 116 -5.70 -8.14 -4.69
C MET A 116 -5.47 -9.01 -5.93
N VAL A 117 -5.52 -8.42 -7.12
CA VAL A 117 -5.22 -9.16 -8.37
C VAL A 117 -3.79 -9.68 -8.34
N GLY A 118 -2.82 -8.85 -7.96
CA GLY A 118 -1.42 -9.24 -7.82
C GLY A 118 -1.23 -10.39 -6.83
N ALA A 119 -1.87 -10.33 -5.66
CA ALA A 119 -1.79 -11.38 -4.65
C ALA A 119 -2.34 -12.72 -5.17
N LEU A 120 -3.45 -12.72 -5.92
CA LEU A 120 -3.99 -13.93 -6.54
C LEU A 120 -3.03 -14.53 -7.56
N LEU A 121 -2.36 -13.70 -8.37
CA LEU A 121 -1.36 -14.17 -9.34
C LEU A 121 -0.13 -14.75 -8.65
N LEU A 122 0.41 -14.05 -7.64
CA LEU A 122 1.57 -14.53 -6.88
C LEU A 122 1.27 -15.88 -6.22
N ASP A 123 0.09 -16.03 -5.62
CA ASP A 123 -0.31 -17.26 -4.96
C ASP A 123 -0.59 -18.40 -5.94
N GLN A 124 -1.30 -18.14 -7.05
CA GLN A 124 -1.62 -19.18 -8.03
C GLN A 124 -0.37 -19.78 -8.67
N PHE A 125 0.63 -18.93 -8.96
CA PHE A 125 1.84 -19.32 -9.66
C PHE A 125 3.05 -19.56 -8.73
N GLY A 126 2.92 -19.36 -7.41
CA GLY A 126 4.00 -19.54 -6.44
C GLY A 126 5.21 -18.64 -6.72
N LEU A 127 4.97 -17.40 -7.15
CA LEU A 127 6.02 -16.45 -7.53
C LEU A 127 6.64 -15.78 -6.29
N ALA A 128 7.81 -15.14 -6.46
CA ALA A 128 8.46 -14.33 -5.41
C ALA A 128 8.63 -15.04 -4.05
N GLY A 129 8.85 -16.36 -4.06
CA GLY A 129 9.06 -17.17 -2.85
C GLY A 129 7.78 -17.56 -2.11
N PHE A 130 6.60 -17.21 -2.63
CA PHE A 130 5.33 -17.68 -2.08
C PHE A 130 5.06 -19.13 -2.46
N ALA A 131 4.45 -19.89 -1.54
CA ALA A 131 4.00 -21.25 -1.84
C ALA A 131 2.80 -21.19 -2.79
N ALA A 132 2.84 -21.96 -3.88
CA ALA A 132 1.72 -22.07 -4.81
C ALA A 132 0.47 -22.57 -4.09
N ARG A 133 -0.62 -21.81 -4.18
CA ARG A 133 -1.92 -22.12 -3.57
C ARG A 133 -3.01 -21.89 -4.61
N ALA A 134 -3.84 -22.91 -4.80
CA ALA A 134 -4.99 -22.81 -5.67
C ALA A 134 -5.88 -21.65 -5.22
N VAL A 135 -6.19 -20.75 -6.16
CA VAL A 135 -7.12 -19.65 -5.92
C VAL A 135 -8.53 -20.24 -5.75
N THR A 136 -9.09 -20.08 -4.55
CA THR A 136 -10.44 -20.58 -4.25
C THR A 136 -11.51 -19.63 -4.80
N PRO A 137 -12.72 -20.13 -5.12
CA PRO A 137 -13.83 -19.28 -5.55
C PRO A 137 -14.13 -18.14 -4.56
N GLY A 138 -14.00 -18.39 -3.25
CA GLY A 138 -14.20 -17.37 -2.22
C GLY A 138 -13.19 -16.22 -2.29
N ARG A 139 -11.92 -16.50 -2.63
CA ARG A 139 -10.90 -15.46 -2.82
C ARG A 139 -11.14 -14.65 -4.09
N MET A 140 -11.59 -15.30 -5.16
CA MET A 140 -12.00 -14.61 -6.38
C MET A 140 -13.19 -13.69 -6.13
N ALA A 141 -14.20 -14.17 -5.41
CA ALA A 141 -15.37 -13.37 -5.04
C ALA A 141 -14.97 -12.17 -4.17
N GLY A 142 -14.10 -12.37 -3.16
CA GLY A 142 -13.58 -11.28 -2.34
C GLY A 142 -12.83 -10.23 -3.15
N ALA A 143 -11.94 -10.64 -4.05
CA ALA A 143 -11.25 -9.72 -4.95
C ALA A 143 -12.21 -8.97 -5.89
N ALA A 144 -13.22 -9.67 -6.43
CA ALA A 144 -14.24 -9.05 -7.26
C ALA A 144 -15.05 -7.99 -6.50
N LEU A 145 -15.39 -8.24 -5.23
CA LEU A 145 -16.06 -7.26 -4.36
C LEU A 145 -15.20 -6.02 -4.12
N VAL A 146 -13.90 -6.19 -3.89
CA VAL A 146 -12.96 -5.07 -3.75
C VAL A 146 -12.95 -4.23 -5.04
N VAL A 147 -12.78 -4.88 -6.19
CA VAL A 147 -12.77 -4.20 -7.50
C VAL A 147 -14.09 -3.47 -7.77
N LEU A 148 -15.23 -4.11 -7.48
CA LEU A 148 -16.54 -3.50 -7.62
C LEU A 148 -16.69 -2.28 -6.68
N GLY A 149 -16.19 -2.36 -5.46
CA GLY A 149 -16.15 -1.24 -4.52
C GLY A 149 -15.41 -0.04 -5.10
N VAL A 150 -14.26 -0.25 -5.76
CA VAL A 150 -13.54 0.82 -6.48
C VAL A 150 -14.41 1.46 -7.54
N VAL A 151 -15.05 0.65 -8.40
CA VAL A 151 -15.92 1.13 -9.48
C VAL A 151 -17.02 2.01 -8.89
N VAL A 152 -17.73 1.53 -7.88
CA VAL A 152 -18.80 2.29 -7.23
C VAL A 152 -18.28 3.62 -6.67
N MET A 153 -17.15 3.63 -5.96
CA MET A 153 -16.56 4.85 -5.40
C MET A 153 -16.19 5.87 -6.50
N GLN A 154 -15.60 5.41 -7.60
CA GLN A 154 -15.18 6.29 -8.70
C GLN A 154 -16.35 6.86 -9.49
N PHE A 155 -17.36 6.04 -9.79
CA PHE A 155 -18.53 6.49 -10.56
C PHE A 155 -19.53 7.30 -9.72
N ALA A 156 -19.69 7.01 -8.43
CA ALA A 156 -20.47 7.85 -7.53
C ALA A 156 -19.84 9.25 -7.38
N ALA A 157 -18.50 9.33 -7.31
CA ALA A 157 -17.78 10.61 -7.27
C ALA A 157 -17.95 11.41 -8.58
N ALA A 158 -17.92 10.75 -9.74
CA ALA A 158 -18.13 11.40 -11.03
C ALA A 158 -19.56 11.95 -11.20
N GLY A 159 -20.58 11.22 -10.72
CA GLY A 159 -21.98 11.66 -10.77
C GLY A 159 -22.28 12.89 -9.88
N ALA A 160 -21.59 13.03 -8.75
CA ALA A 160 -21.73 14.19 -7.87
C ALA A 160 -21.06 15.46 -8.45
N ALA A 161 -19.97 15.32 -9.23
CA ALA A 161 -19.29 16.44 -9.88
C ALA A 161 -20.12 17.05 -11.03
N SER A 162 -21.00 16.28 -11.66
CA SER A 162 -21.91 16.75 -12.71
C SER A 162 -23.14 17.52 -12.21
N THR A 163 -23.37 17.60 -10.89
CA THR A 163 -24.56 18.24 -10.31
C THR A 163 -24.32 19.63 -9.71
N THR A 164 -23.11 20.18 -9.77
CA THR A 164 -22.87 21.59 -9.38
C THR A 164 -23.47 22.51 -10.45
N PRO A 165 -24.54 23.29 -10.17
CA PRO A 165 -25.18 24.12 -11.18
C PRO A 165 -24.23 25.24 -11.61
N ALA A 166 -24.10 25.44 -12.92
CA ALA A 166 -23.55 26.65 -13.54
C ALA A 166 -24.50 27.84 -13.33
N GLN A 167 -24.75 28.23 -12.08
CA GLN A 167 -25.57 29.38 -11.70
C GLN A 167 -24.91 30.15 -10.54
N ALA A 168 -23.91 30.95 -10.88
CA ALA A 168 -23.48 32.11 -10.11
C ALA A 168 -22.64 33.05 -10.98
N ALA A 169 -23.17 33.47 -12.13
CA ALA A 169 -22.62 34.58 -12.91
C ALA A 169 -23.68 35.09 -13.90
N ASN A 170 -24.67 35.81 -13.36
CA ASN A 170 -25.42 36.87 -14.05
C ASN A 170 -25.37 38.09 -13.12
#